data_AF-A0A6C0TSE0-F1
#
_entry.id   AF-A0A6C0TSE0-F1
#
_cell.length_a   1.000
_cell.length_b   1.000
_cell.length_c   1.000
_cell.angle_alpha   90.00
_cell.angle_beta   90.00
_cell.angle_gamma   90.00
#
_symmetry.space_group_name_H-M   'P 1'
#
loop_
_entity.id
_entity.type
_entity.pdbx_description
1 polymer ?
#
loop_
_entity_poly.entity_id
_entity_poly.type
_entity_poly.pdbx_seq_one_letter_code
_entity_poly.pdbx_strand_id
1 'polypeptide(L)'
;MRLTNDYNQAELIERGLFVVLMQDEGWTIADGPGTRILALDELESAGYHLPVRFERYEDAAAAIRSGPPEWFSTQPDSPWVRHCLSVGARYHPDYEAPSGPSNLSSKSG
;
A
#
# COMPACT_ATOMS: atom_id res chain seq x y z
N MET A 1 6.58 9.35 -10.54
CA MET A 1 6.67 7.91 -10.85
C MET A 1 5.26 7.35 -10.98
N ARG A 2 5.04 6.24 -11.71
CA ARG A 2 3.75 5.52 -11.62
C ARG A 2 3.73 4.79 -10.28
N LEU A 3 2.57 4.77 -9.61
CA LEU A 3 2.37 3.88 -8.47
C LEU A 3 2.54 2.44 -8.97
N THR A 4 3.57 1.76 -8.49
CA THR A 4 3.84 0.35 -8.84
C THR A 4 3.66 -0.49 -7.60
N ASN A 5 2.82 -1.52 -7.71
CA ASN A 5 2.67 -2.57 -6.70
C ASN A 5 3.66 -3.72 -6.92
N ASP A 6 4.86 -3.38 -7.39
CA ASP A 6 5.96 -4.29 -7.69
C ASP A 6 6.83 -4.53 -6.45
N TYR A 7 6.25 -5.15 -5.43
CA TYR A 7 6.91 -5.41 -4.16
C TYR A 7 7.99 -6.50 -4.30
N ASN A 8 9.07 -6.36 -3.53
CA ASN A 8 10.08 -7.41 -3.39
C ASN A 8 9.60 -8.52 -2.45
N GLN A 9 8.78 -8.18 -1.46
CA GLN A 9 8.21 -9.10 -0.48
C GLN A 9 6.83 -8.61 -0.06
N ALA A 10 5.93 -9.54 0.28
CA ALA A 10 4.65 -9.25 0.90
C ALA A 10 4.32 -10.36 1.91
N GLU A 11 3.95 -9.96 3.12
CA GLU A 11 3.53 -10.88 4.16
C GLU A 11 2.17 -10.45 4.71
N LEU A 12 1.19 -11.36 4.64
CA LEU A 12 -0.14 -11.15 5.20
C LEU A 12 -0.04 -11.12 6.72
N ILE A 13 -0.45 -10.01 7.34
CA ILE A 13 -0.48 -9.89 8.80
C ILE A 13 -1.87 -10.18 9.32
N GLU A 14 -2.85 -9.35 8.98
CA GLU A 14 -4.27 -9.53 9.35
C GLU A 14 -5.17 -8.57 8.58
N ARG A 15 -6.49 -8.77 8.68
CA ARG A 15 -7.51 -7.89 8.05
C ARG A 15 -7.35 -7.74 6.53
N GLY A 16 -6.71 -8.72 5.89
CA GLY A 16 -6.36 -8.66 4.47
C GLY A 16 -5.21 -7.70 4.14
N LEU A 17 -4.49 -7.21 5.15
CA LEU A 17 -3.40 -6.26 5.00
C LEU A 17 -2.04 -6.95 5.08
N PHE A 18 -1.15 -6.49 4.21
CA PHE A 18 0.17 -7.03 4.01
C PHE A 18 1.22 -6.00 4.46
N VAL A 19 2.28 -6.48 5.10
CA VAL A 19 3.54 -5.72 5.18
C VAL A 19 4.31 -6.01 3.90
N VAL A 20 4.69 -4.98 3.18
CA VAL A 20 5.36 -5.11 1.87
C VAL A 20 6.70 -4.39 1.85
N LEU A 21 7.70 -5.04 1.27
CA LEU A 21 9.02 -4.46 1.02
C LEU A 21 9.05 -3.85 -0.37
N MET A 22 9.32 -2.56 -0.44
CA MET A 22 9.40 -1.81 -1.68
C MET A 22 10.79 -1.94 -2.32
N GLN A 23 10.90 -1.55 -3.59
CA GLN A 23 12.17 -1.60 -4.32
C GLN A 23 13.22 -0.62 -3.80
N ASP A 24 12.78 0.39 -3.05
CA ASP A 24 13.64 1.36 -2.34
C ASP A 24 14.08 0.87 -0.95
N GLU A 25 13.92 -0.43 -0.68
CA GLU A 25 14.22 -1.09 0.60
C GLU A 25 13.40 -0.59 1.80
N GLY A 26 12.40 0.27 1.57
CA GLY A 26 11.51 0.73 2.61
C GLY A 26 10.28 -0.16 2.78
N TRP A 27 9.79 -0.28 4.02
CA TRP A 27 8.60 -1.08 4.35
C TRP A 27 7.34 -0.24 4.32
N THR A 28 6.22 -0.80 3.90
CA THR A 28 4.91 -0.15 3.96
C THR A 28 3.79 -1.18 4.12
N ILE A 29 2.55 -0.72 4.10
CA ILE A 29 1.34 -1.54 4.24
C ILE A 29 0.57 -1.49 2.92
N ALA A 30 0.06 -2.64 2.48
CA ALA A 30 -0.78 -2.78 1.30
C ALA A 30 -2.04 -3.62 1.57
N ASP A 31 -3.07 -3.46 0.73
CA ASP A 31 -4.27 -4.32 0.70
C ASP A 31 -4.14 -5.51 -0.27
N GLY A 32 -2.92 -5.81 -0.72
CA GLY A 32 -2.63 -6.97 -1.54
C GLY A 32 -1.13 -7.24 -1.68
N PRO A 33 -0.76 -8.43 -2.21
CA PRO A 33 0.62 -8.91 -2.25
C PRO A 33 1.45 -8.36 -3.42
N GLY A 34 0.87 -7.61 -4.35
CA GLY A 34 1.57 -6.99 -5.47
C GLY A 34 1.64 -7.83 -6.74
N THR A 35 1.95 -7.16 -7.85
CA THR A 35 1.95 -7.72 -9.23
C THR A 35 3.10 -8.66 -9.51
N ARG A 36 4.23 -8.54 -8.79
CA ARG A 36 5.38 -9.45 -8.96
C ARG A 36 5.20 -10.80 -8.30
N ILE A 37 4.29 -10.88 -7.33
CA ILE A 37 4.04 -12.07 -6.54
C ILE A 37 2.88 -12.87 -7.15
N LEU A 38 1.89 -12.18 -7.72
CA LEU A 38 0.72 -12.79 -8.33
C LEU A 38 0.98 -13.29 -9.76
N ALA A 39 0.22 -14.30 -10.14
CA ALA A 39 0.16 -14.74 -11.52
C ALA A 39 -0.54 -13.67 -12.40
N LEU A 40 -0.28 -13.71 -13.72
CA LEU A 40 -0.77 -12.72 -14.69
C LEU A 40 -2.30 -12.61 -14.73
N ASP A 41 -3.01 -13.67 -14.38
CA ASP A 41 -4.47 -13.75 -14.28
C ASP A 41 -5.02 -13.21 -12.95
N GLU A 42 -4.17 -12.97 -11.96
CA GLU A 42 -4.55 -12.49 -10.62
C GLU A 42 -4.17 -11.03 -10.38
N LEU A 43 -3.67 -10.32 -11.40
CA LEU A 43 -3.16 -8.94 -11.28
C LEU A 43 -4.19 -7.94 -10.72
N GLU A 44 -5.48 -8.20 -10.89
CA GLU A 44 -6.55 -7.38 -10.29
C GLU A 44 -6.54 -7.40 -8.75
N SER A 45 -5.98 -8.45 -8.14
CA SER A 45 -5.88 -8.64 -6.69
C SER A 45 -4.53 -8.18 -6.10
N ALA A 46 -3.67 -7.57 -6.92
CA ALA A 46 -2.33 -7.18 -6.48
C ALA A 46 -2.34 -6.13 -5.34
N GLY A 47 -3.41 -5.35 -5.21
CA GLY A 47 -3.53 -4.32 -4.18
C GLY A 47 -2.51 -3.19 -4.33
N TYR A 48 -2.67 -2.16 -3.51
CA TYR A 48 -1.86 -0.95 -3.49
C TYR A 48 -1.41 -0.62 -2.08
N HIS A 49 -0.26 0.05 -1.99
CA HIS A 49 0.36 0.38 -0.73
C HIS A 49 0.11 1.84 -0.32
N LEU A 50 0.29 2.11 0.96
CA LEU A 50 0.25 3.47 1.49
C LEU A 50 1.47 4.30 1.00
N PRO A 51 1.31 5.63 0.84
CA PRO A 51 2.38 6.58 0.55
C PRO A 51 3.26 6.87 1.78
N VAL A 52 3.63 5.83 2.54
CA VAL A 52 4.49 5.95 3.71
C VAL A 52 5.62 4.92 3.68
N ARG A 53 6.65 5.14 4.50
CA ARG A 53 7.76 4.20 4.71
C ARG A 53 8.10 4.02 6.18
N PHE A 54 8.31 2.77 6.55
CA PHE A 54 8.93 2.34 7.79
C PHE A 54 10.35 1.88 7.49
N GLU A 55 11.28 2.16 8.41
CA GLU A 55 12.65 1.67 8.32
C GLU A 55 12.74 0.17 8.63
N ARG A 56 11.78 -0.35 9.40
CA ARG A 56 11.77 -1.74 9.87
C ARG A 56 10.45 -2.43 9.59
N TYR A 57 10.55 -3.72 9.28
CA TYR A 57 9.40 -4.60 9.11
C TYR A 57 8.52 -4.62 10.37
N GLU A 58 9.12 -4.68 11.57
CA GLU A 58 8.34 -4.84 12.80
C GLU A 58 7.44 -3.64 13.08
N ASP A 59 7.87 -2.44 12.70
CA ASP A 59 7.10 -1.21 12.87
C ASP A 59 5.89 -1.19 11.93
N ALA A 60 6.07 -1.64 10.68
CA ALA A 60 4.97 -1.80 9.73
C ALA A 60 3.96 -2.86 10.19
N ALA A 61 4.44 -4.00 10.70
CA ALA A 61 3.58 -5.05 11.24
C ALA A 61 2.81 -4.59 12.49
N ALA A 62 3.48 -3.85 13.39
CA ALA A 62 2.83 -3.25 14.56
C ALA A 62 1.80 -2.18 14.18
N ALA A 63 2.06 -1.41 13.12
CA ALA A 63 1.12 -0.42 12.61
C ALA A 63 -0.17 -1.06 12.07
N ILE A 64 -0.11 -2.23 11.43
CA ILE A 64 -1.30 -2.99 11.05
C ILE A 64 -2.11 -3.41 12.28
N ARG A 65 -1.43 -3.95 13.30
CA ARG A 65 -2.08 -4.47 14.53
C ARG A 65 -2.73 -3.40 15.38
N SER A 66 -2.14 -2.21 15.40
CA SER A 66 -2.67 -1.03 16.10
C SER A 66 -3.55 -0.14 15.22
N GLY A 67 -3.79 -0.57 13.99
CA GLY A 67 -4.39 0.26 12.95
C GLY A 67 -5.86 0.61 13.18
N PRO A 68 -6.34 1.68 12.52
CA PRO A 68 -7.72 2.14 12.65
C PRO A 68 -8.77 1.07 12.28
N PRO A 69 -9.98 1.12 12.86
CA PRO A 69 -11.10 0.27 12.43
C PRO A 69 -11.61 0.59 11.02
N GLU A 70 -11.32 1.78 10.49
CA GLU A 70 -11.73 2.25 9.17
C GLU A 70 -11.20 1.39 8.02
N TRP A 71 -11.91 1.47 6.90
CA TRP A 71 -11.51 0.82 5.65
C TRP A 71 -10.12 1.30 5.21
N PHE A 72 -9.34 0.35 4.69
CA PHE A 72 -8.03 0.65 4.13
C PHE A 72 -8.18 1.57 2.91
N SER A 73 -7.39 2.64 2.89
CA SER A 73 -7.38 3.61 1.81
C SER A 73 -5.98 4.17 1.65
N THR A 74 -5.51 4.18 0.41
CA THR A 74 -4.20 4.73 0.01
C THR A 74 -4.21 6.24 -0.17
N GLN A 75 -5.36 6.90 0.05
CA GLN A 75 -5.45 8.35 -0.03
C GLN A 75 -4.55 9.02 1.04
N PRO A 76 -3.84 10.11 0.69
CA PRO A 76 -2.92 10.83 1.58
C PRO A 76 -3.51 11.20 2.95
N ASP A 77 -4.79 11.53 2.99
CA ASP A 77 -5.50 12.01 4.17
C ASP A 77 -6.28 10.89 4.89
N SER A 78 -6.09 9.64 4.48
CA SER A 78 -6.80 8.50 5.06
C SER A 78 -6.42 8.29 6.54
N PRO A 79 -7.34 7.72 7.35
CA PRO A 79 -7.04 7.34 8.73
C PRO A 79 -5.81 6.43 8.83
N TRP A 80 -5.62 5.54 7.85
CA TRP A 80 -4.48 4.63 7.79
C TRP A 80 -3.16 5.34 7.56
N VAL A 81 -3.09 6.32 6.64
CA VAL A 81 -1.88 7.12 6.43
C VAL A 81 -1.55 7.91 7.70
N ARG A 82 -2.55 8.60 8.29
CA ARG A 82 -2.36 9.38 9.53
C ARG A 82 -1.88 8.52 10.69
N HIS A 83 -2.44 7.32 10.83
CA HIS A 83 -2.01 6.34 11.82
C HIS A 83 -0.56 5.93 11.62
N CYS A 84 -0.17 5.54 10.39
CA CYS A 84 1.20 5.14 10.11
C CYS A 84 2.21 6.24 10.45
N LEU A 85 1.88 7.49 10.11
CA LEU A 85 2.71 8.65 10.45
C LEU A 85 2.82 8.86 11.97
N SER A 86 1.75 8.62 12.73
CA SER A 86 1.75 8.78 14.19
C SER A 86 2.59 7.72 14.91
N VAL A 87 2.75 6.54 14.31
CA VAL A 87 3.57 5.44 14.83
C VAL A 87 4.98 5.37 14.24
N GLY A 88 5.41 6.42 13.54
CA GLY A 88 6.81 6.61 13.14
C GLY A 88 7.13 6.39 11.66
N ALA A 89 6.14 6.17 10.80
CA ALA A 89 6.37 6.16 9.36
C ALA A 89 6.72 7.55 8.83
N ARG A 90 7.45 7.60 7.72
CA ARG A 90 7.70 8.83 6.96
C ARG A 90 6.77 8.90 5.76
N TYR A 91 6.31 10.09 5.44
CA TYR A 91 5.50 10.31 4.25
C TYR A 91 6.38 10.37 3.00
N HIS A 92 5.95 9.72 1.92
CA HIS A 92 6.64 9.76 0.64
C HIS A 92 5.67 10.11 -0.50
N PRO A 93 5.63 11.38 -0.94
CA PRO A 93 4.66 11.87 -1.92
C PRO A 93 4.80 11.24 -3.30
N ASP A 94 5.99 10.73 -3.63
CA ASP A 94 6.25 10.03 -4.90
C ASP A 94 5.43 8.74 -5.07
N TYR A 95 4.84 8.26 -3.97
CA TYR A 95 4.01 7.07 -3.88
C TYR A 95 2.54 7.38 -3.63
N GLU A 96 2.11 8.63 -3.82
CA GLU A 96 0.70 8.95 -3.85
C GLU A 96 0.03 8.30 -5.06
N ALA A 97 -1.14 7.71 -4.85
CA ALA A 97 -1.99 7.33 -5.97
C ALA A 97 -2.34 8.62 -6.74
N PRO A 98 -2.14 8.67 -8.07
CA PRO A 98 -2.38 9.88 -8.83
C PRO A 98 -3.84 10.33 -8.67
N SER A 99 -4.02 11.55 -8.16
CA SER A 99 -5.29 12.27 -8.05
C SER A 99 -5.80 12.70 -9.43
N GLY A 100 -6.01 11.74 -10.33
CA GLY A 100 -6.63 11.96 -11.64
C GLY A 100 -7.96 11.23 -11.71
N PRO A 101 -8.94 11.71 -12.52
CA PRO A 101 -10.11 10.91 -12.80
C PRO A 101 -9.65 9.57 -13.37
N SER A 102 -10.01 8.48 -12.70
CA SER A 102 -9.87 7.12 -13.24
C SER A 102 -10.60 7.08 -14.57
N ASN A 103 -9.91 7.29 -15.69
CA ASN A 103 -10.43 7.14 -17.04
C ASN A 103 -10.65 5.65 -17.39
N LEU A 104 -11.21 4.87 -16.45
CA LEU A 104 -11.71 3.51 -16.68
C LEU A 104 -13.12 3.52 -17.30
N SER A 105 -13.70 4.69 -17.58
CA SER A 105 -15.00 4.84 -18.23
C SER A 105 -14.88 5.49 -19.60
N SER A 106 -14.18 4.86 -20.55
CA SER A 106 -14.30 5.19 -21.99
C SER A 106 -13.79 4.05 -22.87
N LYS A 107 -14.50 2.92 -22.88
CA LYS A 107 -14.45 2.01 -24.03
C LYS A 107 -15.81 1.32 -24.21
N SER A 108 -16.79 2.12 -24.63
CA SER A 108 -17.95 1.63 -25.37
C SER A 108 -17.75 2.10 -26.81
N GLY A 109 -17.35 1.18 -27.68
CA GLY A 109 -17.16 1.39 -29.11
C GLY A 109 -17.14 0.04 -29.81
#